data_AF-A0A9P6MQR4-F1
#
_entry.id   AF-A0A9P6MQR4-F1
#
_cell.length_a   1.000
_cell.length_b   1.000
_cell.length_c   1.000
_cell.angle_alpha   90.00
_cell.angle_beta   90.00
_cell.angle_gamma   90.00
#
_symmetry.space_group_name_H-M   'P 1'
#
loop_
_entity.id
_entity.type
_entity.pdbx_description
1 polymer ?
#
loop_
_entity_poly.entity_id
_entity_poly.type
_entity_poly.pdbx_seq_one_letter_code
_entity_poly.pdbx_strand_id
1 'polypeptide(L)'
;LLLMILFSFAFGLLPYLDNFAHIGGFFTGILTGLVFMPVVYFSKRDKIIKWTLRIIALPLVVLIIVLGLTNFYKGVNNCSWCKYLSCLPINGWCDAFNTTAGST
;
A
#
# COMPACT_ATOMS: atom_id res chain seq x y z
N LEU A 1 -16.43 10.13 -4.46
CA LEU A 1 -15.56 9.01 -4.02
C LEU A 1 -15.37 7.98 -5.12
N LEU A 2 -16.43 7.31 -5.59
CA LEU A 2 -16.35 6.32 -6.67
C LEU A 2 -15.80 6.91 -8.00
N LEU A 3 -16.23 8.12 -8.38
CA LEU A 3 -15.69 8.86 -9.54
C LEU A 3 -14.22 9.25 -9.38
N MET A 4 -13.80 9.65 -8.17
CA MET A 4 -12.40 10.01 -7.87
C MET A 4 -11.50 8.77 -7.89
N ILE A 5 -12.00 7.63 -7.38
CA ILE A 5 -11.32 6.33 -7.45
C ILE A 5 -11.17 5.90 -8.91
N LEU A 6 -12.23 6.00 -9.73
CA LEU A 6 -12.21 5.68 -11.16
C LEU A 6 -11.22 6.55 -11.93
N PHE A 7 -11.23 7.87 -11.71
CA PHE A 7 -10.29 8.79 -12.33
C PHE A 7 -8.84 8.52 -11.91
N SER A 8 -8.60 8.27 -10.61
CA SER A 8 -7.27 7.94 -10.08
C SER A 8 -6.77 6.60 -10.60
N PHE A 9 -7.65 5.62 -10.79
CA PHE A 9 -7.33 4.32 -11.38
C PHE A 9 -7.01 4.42 -12.87
N ALA A 10 -7.78 5.22 -13.63
CA ALA A 10 -7.51 5.48 -15.04
C ALA A 10 -6.16 6.19 -15.25
N PHE A 11 -5.86 7.19 -14.40
CA PHE A 11 -4.57 7.87 -14.41
C PHE A 11 -3.43 6.98 -13.91
N GLY A 12 -3.67 6.13 -12.91
CA GLY A 12 -2.69 5.13 -12.41
C GLY A 12 -2.40 3.99 -13.40
N LEU A 13 -3.22 3.81 -14.43
CA LEU A 13 -2.99 2.81 -15.49
C LEU A 13 -2.05 3.33 -16.61
N LEU A 14 -1.74 4.63 -16.61
CA LEU A 14 -0.72 5.20 -17.50
C LEU A 14 0.69 4.88 -16.99
N PRO A 15 1.67 4.63 -17.88
CA PRO A 15 3.07 4.43 -17.52
C PRO A 15 3.70 5.74 -17.03
N TYR A 16 3.28 6.23 -15.85
CA TYR A 16 3.88 7.38 -15.16
C TYR A 16 3.29 7.66 -13.78
N LEU A 17 2.05 7.24 -13.49
CA LEU A 17 1.34 7.57 -12.26
C LEU A 17 1.11 6.32 -11.40
N ASP A 18 1.55 6.41 -10.14
CA ASP A 18 1.93 5.28 -9.31
C ASP A 18 0.76 4.59 -8.59
N ASN A 19 0.47 3.33 -8.97
CA ASN A 19 -0.50 2.46 -8.29
C ASN A 19 -0.05 2.03 -6.88
N PHE A 20 1.26 2.04 -6.61
CA PHE A 20 1.81 1.67 -5.31
C PHE A 20 1.35 2.64 -4.21
N ALA A 21 1.39 3.95 -4.46
CA ALA A 21 0.90 4.96 -3.54
C ALA A 21 -0.62 4.84 -3.26
N HIS A 22 -1.44 4.53 -4.27
CA HIS A 22 -2.89 4.44 -4.08
C HIS A 22 -3.29 3.18 -3.31
N ILE A 23 -2.73 2.02 -3.67
CA ILE A 23 -2.95 0.75 -2.97
C ILE A 23 -2.39 0.85 -1.54
N GLY A 24 -1.16 1.33 -1.41
CA GLY A 24 -0.51 1.56 -0.11
C GLY A 24 -1.30 2.52 0.77
N GLY A 25 -1.82 3.62 0.21
CA GLY A 25 -2.68 4.58 0.90
C GLY A 25 -4.00 3.98 1.40
N PHE A 26 -4.63 3.11 0.60
CA PHE A 26 -5.86 2.42 1.01
C PHE A 26 -5.63 1.48 2.21
N PHE A 27 -4.60 0.64 2.14
CA PHE A 27 -4.30 -0.30 3.22
C PHE A 27 -3.80 0.41 4.49
N THR A 28 -2.88 1.37 4.35
CA THR A 28 -2.39 2.16 5.49
C THR A 28 -3.52 2.97 6.13
N GLY A 29 -4.43 3.55 5.33
CA GLY A 29 -5.60 4.28 5.82
C GLY A 29 -6.57 3.41 6.63
N ILE A 30 -6.91 2.22 6.14
CA ILE A 30 -7.78 1.28 6.87
C ILE A 30 -7.14 0.85 8.19
N LEU A 31 -5.86 0.43 8.15
CA LEU A 31 -5.16 -0.03 9.34
C LEU A 31 -4.98 1.08 10.37
N THR A 32 -4.61 2.28 9.92
CA THR A 32 -4.47 3.46 10.79
C THR A 32 -5.82 3.85 11.40
N GLY A 33 -6.91 3.78 10.62
CA GLY A 33 -8.28 3.96 11.12
C GLY A 33 -8.64 2.97 12.24
N LEU A 34 -8.28 1.68 12.08
CA LEU A 34 -8.50 0.66 13.12
C LEU A 34 -7.67 0.91 14.39
N VAL A 35 -6.48 1.49 14.26
CA VAL A 35 -5.63 1.87 15.40
C VAL A 35 -6.25 3.04 16.16
N PHE A 36 -6.65 4.10 15.47
CA PHE A 36 -7.12 5.36 16.07
C PHE A 36 -8.61 5.38 16.45
N MET A 37 -9.42 4.40 16.00
CA MET A 37 -10.85 4.37 16.29
C MET A 37 -11.13 4.45 17.80
N PRO A 38 -11.96 5.40 18.28
CA PRO A 38 -12.30 5.51 19.71
C PRO A 38 -13.08 4.28 20.15
N VAL A 39 -12.60 3.61 21.19
CA VAL A 39 -13.10 2.30 21.63
C VAL A 39 -14.12 2.47 22.76
N VAL A 40 -15.39 2.32 22.42
CA VAL A 40 -16.48 2.16 23.40
C VAL A 40 -16.69 0.67 23.65
N TYR A 41 -16.59 0.23 24.91
CA TYR A 41 -16.71 -1.17 25.29
C TYR A 41 -18.09 -1.45 25.89
N PHE A 42 -18.90 -2.29 25.23
CA PHE A 42 -20.18 -2.73 25.75
C PHE A 42 -20.10 -4.13 26.38
N SER A 43 -19.27 -5.03 25.82
CA SER A 43 -19.03 -6.38 26.32
C SER A 43 -17.54 -6.75 26.43
N LYS A 44 -17.22 -7.78 27.23
CA LYS A 44 -15.87 -8.38 27.31
C LYS A 44 -15.40 -8.88 25.94
N ARG A 45 -16.31 -9.39 25.11
CA ARG A 45 -16.00 -9.85 23.74
C ARG A 45 -15.57 -8.69 22.85
N ASP A 46 -16.26 -7.56 22.93
CA ASP A 46 -15.90 -6.35 22.17
C ASP A 46 -14.53 -5.82 22.59
N LYS A 47 -14.22 -5.89 23.88
CA LYS A 47 -12.90 -5.51 24.41
C LYS A 47 -11.80 -6.38 23.80
N ILE A 48 -11.98 -7.70 23.80
CA ILE A 48 -11.00 -8.64 23.25
C ILE A 48 -10.84 -8.41 21.74
N ILE A 49 -11.93 -8.36 20.98
CA ILE A 49 -11.88 -8.18 19.51
C ILE A 49 -11.16 -6.87 19.14
N LYS A 50 -11.53 -5.74 19.74
CA LYS A 50 -10.93 -4.43 19.43
C LYS A 50 -9.47 -4.35 19.85
N TRP A 51 -9.13 -4.95 21.00
CA TRP A 51 -7.75 -4.95 21.49
C TRP A 51 -6.85 -5.85 20.62
N THR A 52 -7.35 -7.03 20.23
CA THR A 52 -6.66 -7.92 19.27
C THR A 52 -6.45 -7.24 17.93
N LEU A 53 -7.49 -6.58 17.39
CA LEU A 53 -7.37 -5.83 16.13
C LEU A 53 -6.30 -4.73 16.21
N ARG A 54 -6.21 -4.00 17.33
CA ARG A 54 -5.15 -2.98 17.52
C ARG A 54 -3.76 -3.58 17.62
N ILE A 55 -3.58 -4.67 18.36
CA ILE A 55 -2.27 -5.34 18.51
C ILE A 55 -1.76 -5.88 17.18
N ILE A 56 -2.66 -6.28 16.27
CA ILE A 56 -2.29 -6.75 14.94
C ILE A 56 -2.07 -5.56 13.99
N ALA A 57 -2.97 -4.56 14.01
CA ALA A 57 -2.91 -3.43 13.07
C ALA A 57 -1.69 -2.53 13.30
N LEU A 58 -1.30 -2.28 14.56
CA LEU A 58 -0.19 -1.39 14.89
C LEU A 58 1.17 -1.87 14.33
N PRO A 59 1.62 -3.12 14.53
CA PRO A 59 2.85 -3.61 13.92
C PRO A 59 2.74 -3.72 12.39
N LEU A 60 1.56 -4.03 11.84
CA LEU A 60 1.35 -4.03 10.39
C LEU A 60 1.56 -2.64 9.77
N VAL A 61 1.05 -1.58 10.40
CA VAL A 61 1.26 -0.19 9.94
C VAL A 61 2.75 0.15 9.97
N VAL A 62 3.44 -0.15 11.07
CA VAL A 62 4.88 0.10 11.20
C VAL A 62 5.65 -0.65 10.10
N LEU A 63 5.34 -1.92 9.87
CA LEU A 63 5.95 -2.73 8.83
C LEU A 63 5.76 -2.11 7.44
N ILE A 64 4.53 -1.70 7.09
CA ILE A 64 4.25 -1.08 5.78
C ILE A 64 5.02 0.22 5.60
N ILE A 65 5.11 1.05 6.64
CA ILE A 65 5.89 2.30 6.61
C ILE A 65 7.38 2.01 6.43
N VAL A 66 7.96 1.07 7.18
CA VAL A 66 9.38 0.71 7.07
C VAL A 66 9.70 0.15 5.69
N LEU A 67 8.86 -0.75 5.15
CA LEU A 67 9.02 -1.29 3.80
C LEU A 67 8.92 -0.19 2.74
N GLY A 68 7.94 0.71 2.86
CA GLY A 68 7.81 1.85 1.95
C GLY A 68 9.04 2.77 1.97
N LEU A 69 9.54 3.12 3.16
CA LEU A 69 10.74 3.95 3.32
C LEU A 69 11.99 3.26 2.80
N THR A 70 12.20 1.98 3.14
CA THR A 70 13.37 1.25 2.63
C THR A 70 13.35 1.08 1.12
N ASN A 71 12.17 0.88 0.52
CA ASN A 71 11.99 0.86 -0.93
C ASN A 71 12.27 2.23 -1.57
N PHE A 72 11.90 3.32 -0.89
CA PHE A 72 12.18 4.68 -1.34
C PHE A 72 13.68 5.03 -1.28
N TYR A 73 14.37 4.68 -0.18
CA TYR A 73 15.77 5.04 0.02
C TYR A 73 16.79 4.09 -0.64
N LYS A 74 16.45 2.81 -0.84
CA LYS A 74 17.38 1.81 -1.42
C LYS A 74 17.17 1.55 -2.92
N GLY A 75 16.16 2.15 -3.53
CA GLY A 75 15.77 1.84 -4.90
C GLY A 75 15.12 0.45 -5.02
N VAL A 76 14.44 0.24 -6.15
CA VAL A 76 13.58 -0.93 -6.46
C VAL A 76 14.34 -2.24 -6.72
N ASN A 77 15.61 -2.31 -6.35
CA ASN A 77 16.62 -3.24 -6.88
C ASN A 77 16.47 -4.67 -6.35
N ASN A 78 15.75 -4.84 -5.23
CA ASN A 78 15.69 -6.11 -4.48
C ASN A 78 14.35 -6.87 -4.62
N CYS A 79 13.44 -6.43 -5.49
CA CYS A 79 12.09 -7.00 -5.55
C CYS A 79 11.65 -7.34 -6.99
N SER A 80 11.70 -8.64 -7.33
CA SER A 80 11.30 -9.15 -8.65
C SER A 80 9.82 -8.87 -9.00
N TRP A 81 8.95 -8.78 -7.99
CA TRP A 81 7.51 -8.62 -8.17
C TRP A 81 6.98 -7.19 -7.96
N CYS A 82 7.78 -6.28 -7.41
CA CYS A 82 7.33 -4.92 -7.09
C CYS A 82 7.01 -4.09 -8.34
N LYS A 83 7.64 -4.39 -9.49
CA LYS A 83 7.28 -3.77 -10.77
C LYS A 83 5.80 -3.99 -11.12
N TYR A 84 5.25 -5.16 -10.78
CA TYR A 84 3.85 -5.49 -11.06
C TYR A 84 2.85 -4.72 -10.19
N LEU A 85 3.32 -3.99 -9.17
CA LEU A 85 2.49 -3.07 -8.40
C LEU A 85 2.28 -1.74 -9.11
N SER A 86 3.25 -1.29 -9.91
CA SER A 86 3.15 -0.03 -10.67
C SER A 86 2.76 -0.24 -12.13
N CYS A 87 3.02 -1.42 -12.71
CA CYS A 87 2.64 -1.78 -14.08
C CYS A 87 1.89 -3.11 -14.16
N LEU A 88 0.91 -3.21 -15.05
CA LEU A 88 0.29 -4.50 -15.39
C LEU A 88 1.09 -5.17 -16.52
N PRO A 89 1.28 -6.51 -16.52
CA PRO A 89 1.99 -7.22 -17.59
C PRO A 89 1.12 -7.38 -18.85
N ILE A 90 0.73 -6.26 -19.44
CA ILE A 90 -0.03 -6.19 -20.70
C ILE A 90 0.88 -5.53 -21.74
N ASN A 91 1.06 -6.14 -22.91
CA ASN A 91 1.78 -5.57 -24.06
C ASN A 91 3.15 -4.90 -23.74
N GLY A 92 3.96 -5.47 -22.85
CA GLY A 92 5.33 -4.97 -22.58
C GLY A 92 5.39 -3.65 -21.78
N TRP A 93 4.30 -3.21 -21.15
CA TRP A 93 4.27 -1.95 -20.38
C TRP A 93 5.17 -1.97 -19.14
N CYS A 94 5.53 -3.17 -18.66
CA CYS A 94 6.48 -3.37 -17.57
C CYS A 94 7.95 -3.36 -18.00
N ASP A 95 8.26 -3.36 -19.31
CA ASP A 95 9.64 -3.43 -19.79
C ASP A 95 10.38 -2.10 -19.60
N ALA A 96 9.66 -0.98 -19.56
CA ALA A 96 10.20 0.34 -19.20
C ALA A 96 10.74 0.40 -17.74
N PHE A 97 10.26 -0.47 -16.86
CA PHE A 97 10.78 -0.62 -15.49
C PHE A 97 12.05 -1.47 -15.43
N ASN A 98 12.29 -2.36 -16.40
CA ASN A 98 13.54 -3.15 -16.45
C ASN A 98 14.74 -2.29 -16.86
N THR A 99 14.54 -1.26 -17.70
CA THR A 99 15.62 -0.35 -18.15
C THR A 99 16.03 0.67 -17.08
N THR A 100 15.09 1.07 -16.22
CA THR A 100 15.35 2.01 -15.11
C THR A 100 15.92 1.33 -13.87
N ALA A 101 15.55 0.06 -13.60
CA ALA A 101 16.14 -0.74 -12.52
C ALA A 101 17.60 -1.19 -12.79
N GLY A 102 18.10 -1.03 -14.01
CA GLY A 102 19.49 -1.33 -14.41
C GLY A 102 20.44 -0.12 -14.39
N SER A 103 19.98 1.06 -13.99
CA SER A 103 20.82 2.27 -14.01
C SER A 103 20.49 3.25 -12.89
N THR A 104 20.57 2.78 -11.64
CA THR A 104 21.28 3.38 -10.49
C THR A 104 21.08 2.52 -9.25
#